data_AF-Q0AKS2-F1
#
_entry.id   AF-Q0AKS2-F1
#
_cell.length_a   1.000
_cell.length_b   1.000
_cell.length_c   1.000
_cell.angle_alpha   90.00
_cell.angle_beta   90.00
_cell.angle_gamma   90.00
#
_symmetry.space_group_name_H-M   'P 1'
#
loop_
_entity.id
_entity.type
_entity.pdbx_description
1 polymer ?
#
loop_
_entity_poly.entity_id
_entity_poly.type
_entity_poly.pdbx_seq_one_letter_code
_entity_poly.pdbx_strand_id
1 'polypeptide(L)'
;MLRTLTGLGALVFLAGCAGGPRDQEERPASGFDSAARLVDQGRYAEALPILRCIAEQGEGFEIAQFLAGHSAMEMSQAETTPDILRDDMRIEGFERLTAAGNAGWPSAQAELAGAYAEIDTDQALREAAYWAAVYRRNTRERAYGLDRLDNQIEADIEARLDDAGRLDAAGRADAFTPTPLVRGNVTPECAPYIRSARGSGRGDGTQRRRRGGGQGGGRGDGQGGGGRGPGGD
;
A
#
# COMPACT_ATOMS: atom_id res chain seq x y z
N MET A 1 -23.27 35.35 -25.50
CA MET A 1 -22.24 35.56 -26.54
C MET A 1 -21.61 34.21 -26.86
N LEU A 2 -21.94 33.64 -28.01
CA LEU A 2 -21.38 32.37 -28.52
C LEU A 2 -19.98 32.63 -29.10
N ARG A 3 -19.01 31.75 -28.81
CA ARG A 3 -17.80 31.58 -29.62
C ARG A 3 -17.56 30.10 -29.88
N THR A 4 -17.97 29.69 -31.07
CA THR A 4 -17.51 28.54 -31.83
C THR A 4 -16.05 28.74 -32.25
N LEU A 5 -15.17 27.76 -32.00
CA LEU A 5 -13.91 27.63 -32.70
C LEU A 5 -13.65 26.16 -33.04
N THR A 6 -13.81 25.90 -34.34
CA THR A 6 -13.51 24.70 -35.09
C THR A 6 -11.98 24.59 -35.25
N GLY A 7 -11.39 23.42 -34.99
CA GLY A 7 -9.95 23.18 -35.15
C GLY A 7 -9.67 21.77 -35.67
N LEU A 8 -9.23 21.70 -36.92
CA LEU A 8 -8.88 20.50 -37.69
C LEU A 8 -7.60 19.82 -37.19
N GLY A 9 -7.63 18.48 -37.16
CA GLY A 9 -6.71 17.64 -37.94
C GLY A 9 -5.28 17.40 -37.44
N ALA A 10 -5.01 16.17 -37.01
CA ALA A 10 -3.78 15.43 -37.35
C ALA A 10 -4.01 13.91 -37.17
N LEU A 11 -4.11 13.20 -38.29
CA LEU A 11 -4.23 11.73 -38.36
C LEU A 11 -2.81 11.16 -38.44
N VAL A 12 -2.30 10.64 -37.33
CA VAL A 12 -1.01 9.94 -37.28
C VAL A 12 -1.28 8.42 -37.28
N PHE A 13 -0.97 7.78 -38.41
CA PHE A 13 -0.94 6.33 -38.56
C PHE A 13 0.33 5.77 -37.92
N LEU A 14 0.22 5.12 -36.76
CA LEU A 14 1.30 4.32 -36.16
C LEU A 14 1.13 2.85 -36.53
N ALA A 15 2.04 2.36 -37.36
CA ALA A 15 2.15 0.97 -37.77
C ALA A 15 2.64 0.08 -36.61
N GLY A 16 1.72 -0.74 -36.10
CA GLY A 16 1.87 -2.18 -35.86
C GLY A 16 3.18 -2.74 -35.29
N CYS A 17 3.30 -2.76 -33.98
CA CYS A 17 3.92 -3.89 -33.27
C CYS A 17 2.80 -4.88 -32.92
N ALA A 18 2.49 -5.81 -33.83
CA ALA A 18 1.58 -6.92 -33.59
C ALA A 18 2.23 -7.96 -32.66
N GLY A 19 2.37 -7.61 -31.38
CA GLY A 19 2.52 -8.58 -30.31
C GLY A 19 1.17 -9.24 -30.10
N GLY A 20 0.97 -10.44 -30.65
CA GLY A 20 -0.25 -11.22 -30.43
C GLY A 20 -0.53 -11.39 -28.93
N PRO A 21 -1.81 -11.57 -28.54
CA PRO A 21 -2.17 -11.82 -27.15
C PRO A 21 -1.41 -13.06 -26.71
N ARG A 22 -0.33 -12.85 -25.97
CA ARG A 22 0.21 -13.91 -25.14
C ARG A 22 -0.91 -14.16 -24.14
N ASP A 23 -1.50 -15.34 -24.21
CA ASP A 23 -2.28 -15.91 -23.12
C ASP A 23 -1.39 -15.87 -21.89
N GLN A 24 -1.38 -14.72 -21.21
CA GLN A 24 -0.90 -14.60 -19.86
C GLN A 24 -1.88 -15.43 -19.09
N GLU A 25 -1.55 -16.71 -18.95
CA GLU A 25 -2.21 -17.66 -18.09
C GLU A 25 -2.40 -16.95 -16.76
N GLU A 26 -3.64 -16.47 -16.55
CA GLU A 26 -3.96 -15.43 -15.60
C GLU A 26 -3.68 -16.02 -14.23
N ARG A 27 -2.49 -15.71 -13.69
CA ARG A 27 -2.05 -16.28 -12.42
C ARG A 27 -3.15 -15.94 -11.42
N PRO A 28 -3.76 -16.93 -10.74
CA PRO A 28 -4.88 -16.65 -9.85
C PRO A 28 -4.43 -15.58 -8.87
N ALA A 29 -5.21 -14.51 -8.76
CA ALA A 29 -4.91 -13.38 -7.91
C ALA A 29 -4.60 -13.89 -6.49
N SER A 30 -3.54 -13.36 -5.87
CA SER A 30 -3.26 -13.72 -4.48
C SER A 30 -4.44 -13.26 -3.60
N GLY A 31 -4.56 -13.82 -2.39
CA GLY A 31 -5.59 -13.38 -1.45
C GLY A 31 -5.52 -11.87 -1.18
N PHE A 32 -4.29 -11.33 -1.14
CA PHE A 32 -4.06 -9.90 -0.97
C PHE A 32 -4.53 -9.10 -2.18
N ASP A 33 -4.16 -9.48 -3.40
CA ASP A 33 -4.55 -8.75 -4.61
C ASP A 33 -6.07 -8.74 -4.81
N SER A 34 -6.72 -9.86 -4.48
CA SER A 34 -8.19 -9.94 -4.50
C SER A 34 -8.81 -9.01 -3.47
N ALA A 35 -8.26 -8.95 -2.25
CA ALA A 35 -8.79 -8.10 -1.19
C ALA A 35 -8.54 -6.61 -1.46
N ALA A 36 -7.35 -6.23 -1.92
CA ALA A 36 -7.04 -4.87 -2.33
C ALA A 36 -8.00 -4.38 -3.42
N ARG A 37 -8.29 -5.23 -4.42
CA ARG A 37 -9.29 -4.91 -5.46
C ARG A 37 -10.69 -4.70 -4.88
N LEU A 38 -11.08 -5.44 -3.84
CA LEU A 38 -12.35 -5.21 -3.15
C LEU A 38 -12.36 -3.84 -2.45
N VAL A 39 -11.25 -3.44 -1.81
CA VAL A 39 -11.10 -2.10 -1.23
C VAL A 39 -11.23 -1.02 -2.31
N ASP A 40 -10.54 -1.16 -3.44
CA ASP A 40 -10.63 -0.20 -4.56
C ASP A 40 -12.06 -0.09 -5.13
N GLN A 41 -12.88 -1.12 -4.96
CA GLN A 41 -14.30 -1.16 -5.37
C GLN A 41 -15.26 -0.64 -4.29
N GLY A 42 -14.77 -0.20 -3.13
CA GLY A 42 -15.58 0.18 -1.97
C GLY A 42 -16.28 -1.00 -1.29
N ARG A 43 -15.88 -2.24 -1.58
CA ARG A 43 -16.47 -3.48 -1.02
C ARG A 43 -15.77 -3.87 0.28
N TYR A 44 -15.72 -2.93 1.22
CA TYR A 44 -14.97 -3.04 2.48
C TYR A 44 -15.40 -4.24 3.32
N ALA A 45 -16.71 -4.53 3.39
CA ALA A 45 -17.26 -5.66 4.14
C ALA A 45 -16.75 -7.02 3.65
N GLU A 46 -16.43 -7.14 2.35
CA GLU A 46 -15.90 -8.36 1.76
C GLU A 46 -14.37 -8.41 1.84
N ALA A 47 -13.71 -7.25 1.71
CA ALA A 47 -12.26 -7.13 1.80
C ALA A 47 -11.75 -7.41 3.22
N LEU A 48 -12.41 -6.83 4.23
CA LEU A 48 -11.95 -6.82 5.61
C LEU A 48 -11.61 -8.21 6.17
N PRO A 49 -12.47 -9.24 6.12
CA PRO A 49 -12.12 -10.57 6.65
C PRO A 49 -10.89 -11.19 5.98
N ILE A 50 -10.66 -10.92 4.69
CA ILE A 50 -9.48 -11.41 3.97
C ILE A 50 -8.23 -10.66 4.44
N LEU A 51 -8.31 -9.33 4.56
CA LEU A 51 -7.21 -8.49 5.00
C LEU A 51 -6.81 -8.77 6.45
N ARG A 52 -7.78 -9.00 7.34
CA ARG A 52 -7.53 -9.45 8.73
C ARG A 52 -6.61 -10.67 8.73
N CYS A 53 -6.99 -11.71 7.99
CA CYS A 53 -6.21 -12.94 7.88
C CYS A 53 -4.79 -12.73 7.34
N ILE A 54 -4.62 -11.84 6.36
CA ILE A 54 -3.32 -11.59 5.74
C ILE A 54 -2.42 -10.77 6.67
N ALA A 55 -2.99 -9.79 7.37
CA ALA A 55 -2.26 -8.92 8.28
C ALA A 55 -1.68 -9.66 9.50
N GLU A 56 -2.31 -10.76 9.93
CA GLU A 56 -1.79 -11.64 10.98
C GLU A 56 -0.42 -12.26 10.66
N GLN A 57 0.06 -12.19 9.40
CA GLN A 57 1.36 -12.75 9.03
C GLN A 57 2.58 -11.98 9.62
N GLY A 58 2.37 -10.75 10.10
CA GLY A 58 3.39 -9.92 10.77
C GLY A 58 4.17 -9.02 9.81
N GLU A 59 5.47 -8.85 10.09
CA GLU A 59 6.40 -8.04 9.29
C GLU A 59 6.28 -8.29 7.77
N GLY A 60 6.24 -7.20 7.00
CA GLY A 60 6.05 -7.21 5.55
C GLY A 60 4.59 -7.17 5.09
N PHE A 61 3.64 -7.18 6.03
CA PHE A 61 2.20 -7.10 5.77
C PHE A 61 1.58 -5.79 6.30
N GLU A 62 2.37 -4.72 6.43
CA GLU A 62 1.93 -3.41 6.91
C GLU A 62 0.83 -2.82 6.02
N ILE A 63 0.92 -3.02 4.71
CA ILE A 63 -0.12 -2.61 3.77
C ILE A 63 -1.44 -3.35 4.00
N ALA A 64 -1.40 -4.64 4.37
CA ALA A 64 -2.61 -5.39 4.69
C ALA A 64 -3.23 -4.90 6.00
N GLN A 65 -2.40 -4.58 6.99
CA GLN A 65 -2.84 -3.99 8.24
C GLN A 65 -3.47 -2.60 8.02
N PHE A 66 -2.86 -1.77 7.17
CA PHE A 66 -3.40 -0.48 6.73
C PHE A 66 -4.76 -0.64 6.04
N LEU A 67 -4.85 -1.46 5.00
CA LEU A 67 -6.10 -1.65 4.25
C LEU A 67 -7.22 -2.25 5.10
N ALA A 68 -6.89 -3.11 6.06
CA ALA A 68 -7.85 -3.62 7.03
C ALA A 68 -8.35 -2.50 7.96
N GLY A 69 -7.45 -1.66 8.47
CA GLY A 69 -7.81 -0.50 9.30
C GLY A 69 -8.69 0.49 8.54
N HIS A 70 -8.28 0.87 7.33
CA HIS A 70 -9.05 1.73 6.43
C HIS A 70 -10.44 1.16 6.15
N SER A 71 -10.53 -0.13 5.77
CA SER A 71 -11.82 -0.80 5.52
C SER A 71 -12.73 -0.78 6.75
N ALA A 72 -12.18 -0.95 7.95
CA ALA A 72 -12.96 -0.90 9.19
C ALA A 72 -13.43 0.54 9.49
N MET A 73 -12.59 1.56 9.28
CA MET A 73 -12.98 2.97 9.41
C MET A 73 -14.13 3.33 8.46
N GLU A 74 -14.01 2.96 7.18
CA GLU A 74 -15.06 3.18 6.18
C GLU A 74 -16.38 2.47 6.57
N MET A 75 -16.29 1.22 7.03
CA MET A 75 -17.46 0.50 7.54
C MET A 75 -18.07 1.19 8.79
N SER A 76 -17.26 1.78 9.66
CA SER A 76 -17.76 2.49 10.85
C SER A 76 -18.59 3.74 10.51
N GLN A 77 -18.35 4.33 9.33
CA GLN A 77 -19.03 5.53 8.83
C GLN A 77 -20.20 5.20 7.89
N ALA A 78 -20.23 3.99 7.31
CA ALA A 78 -21.27 3.58 6.39
C ALA A 78 -22.66 3.52 7.06
N GLU A 79 -23.65 4.15 6.42
CA GLU A 79 -25.04 4.16 6.88
C GLU A 79 -25.62 2.74 7.01
N THR A 80 -25.17 1.82 6.16
CA THR A 80 -25.60 0.41 6.15
C THR A 80 -25.05 -0.42 7.30
N THR A 81 -24.01 0.05 7.99
CA THR A 81 -23.45 -0.66 9.14
C THR A 81 -24.34 -0.44 10.36
N PRO A 82 -24.80 -1.52 11.03
CA PRO A 82 -25.60 -1.41 12.27
C PRO A 82 -24.87 -0.59 13.33
N ASP A 83 -25.59 0.29 14.05
CA ASP A 83 -24.99 1.19 15.06
C ASP A 83 -24.13 0.44 16.08
N ILE A 84 -24.57 -0.74 16.53
CA ILE A 84 -23.82 -1.59 17.48
C ILE A 84 -22.44 -2.04 16.96
N LEU A 85 -22.26 -2.13 15.64
CA LEU A 85 -20.99 -2.52 15.01
C LEU A 85 -20.13 -1.32 14.64
N ARG A 86 -20.68 -0.10 14.57
CA ARG A 86 -19.90 1.07 14.13
C ARG A 86 -18.78 1.39 15.12
N ASP A 87 -19.04 1.30 16.42
CA ASP A 87 -18.02 1.55 17.43
C ASP A 87 -16.93 0.47 17.41
N ASP A 88 -17.31 -0.81 17.29
CA ASP A 88 -16.35 -1.91 17.14
C ASP A 88 -15.46 -1.74 15.90
N MET A 89 -16.05 -1.36 14.76
CA MET A 89 -15.29 -1.12 13.52
C MET A 89 -14.39 0.11 13.63
N ARG A 90 -14.81 1.17 14.33
CA ARG A 90 -13.97 2.35 14.59
C ARG A 90 -12.77 1.98 15.46
N ILE A 91 -13.00 1.23 16.55
CA ILE A 91 -11.93 0.75 17.44
C ILE A 91 -10.94 -0.10 16.65
N GLU A 92 -11.42 -1.10 15.92
CA GLU A 92 -10.55 -1.95 15.09
C GLU A 92 -9.80 -1.12 14.03
N GLY A 93 -10.48 -0.16 13.40
CA GLY A 93 -9.87 0.77 12.44
C GLY A 93 -8.67 1.49 13.02
N PHE A 94 -8.84 2.14 14.18
CA PHE A 94 -7.75 2.81 14.88
C PHE A 94 -6.65 1.86 15.33
N GLU A 95 -6.97 0.69 15.88
CA GLU A 95 -5.97 -0.29 16.33
C GLU A 95 -5.09 -0.74 15.15
N ARG A 96 -5.71 -1.04 14.01
CA ARG A 96 -5.00 -1.50 12.82
C ARG A 96 -4.19 -0.40 12.16
N LEU A 97 -4.78 0.77 11.97
CA LEU A 97 -4.06 1.93 11.45
C LEU A 97 -2.87 2.28 12.35
N THR A 98 -3.05 2.28 13.68
CA THR A 98 -1.97 2.53 14.65
C THR A 98 -0.85 1.49 14.52
N ALA A 99 -1.18 0.20 14.39
CA ALA A 99 -0.18 -0.84 14.18
C ALA A 99 0.60 -0.63 12.87
N ALA A 100 -0.09 -0.34 11.75
CA ALA A 100 0.56 -0.07 10.46
C ALA A 100 1.41 1.21 10.48
N GLY A 101 0.90 2.28 11.11
CA GLY A 101 1.60 3.56 11.26
C GLY A 101 2.85 3.43 12.13
N ASN A 102 2.76 2.68 13.24
CA ASN A 102 3.90 2.33 14.08
C ASN A 102 4.91 1.45 13.33
N ALA A 103 4.48 0.59 12.42
CA ALA A 103 5.37 -0.18 11.55
C ALA A 103 5.98 0.66 10.40
N GLY A 104 5.73 1.97 10.37
CA GLY A 104 6.32 2.90 9.42
C GLY A 104 5.60 3.00 8.09
N TRP A 105 4.35 2.51 7.98
CA TRP A 105 3.55 2.64 6.76
C TRP A 105 3.04 4.08 6.58
N PRO A 106 3.51 4.84 5.57
CA PRO A 106 3.22 6.27 5.49
C PRO A 106 1.73 6.59 5.31
N SER A 107 1.00 5.79 4.53
CA SER A 107 -0.44 6.02 4.33
C SER A 107 -1.23 5.90 5.63
N ALA A 108 -0.84 4.98 6.52
CA ALA A 108 -1.48 4.83 7.82
C ALA A 108 -1.18 6.03 8.73
N GLN A 109 0.04 6.58 8.67
CA GLN A 109 0.42 7.76 9.44
C GLN A 109 -0.39 8.99 9.00
N ALA A 110 -0.56 9.20 7.69
CA ALA A 110 -1.40 10.28 7.17
C ALA A 110 -2.89 10.09 7.54
N GLU A 111 -3.42 8.88 7.42
CA GLU A 111 -4.82 8.58 7.74
C GLU A 111 -5.10 8.75 9.25
N LEU A 112 -4.18 8.33 10.13
CA LEU A 112 -4.28 8.59 11.57
C LEU A 112 -4.30 10.09 11.89
N ALA A 113 -3.48 10.89 11.22
CA ALA A 113 -3.48 12.34 11.42
C ALA A 113 -4.85 12.94 11.09
N GLY A 114 -5.45 12.55 9.97
CA GLY A 114 -6.82 12.95 9.60
C GLY A 114 -7.87 12.46 10.60
N ALA A 115 -7.88 11.17 10.90
CA ALA A 115 -8.87 10.55 11.78
C ALA A 115 -8.85 11.14 13.21
N TYR A 116 -7.67 11.45 13.75
CA TYR A 116 -7.58 12.13 15.05
C TYR A 116 -7.98 13.61 14.99
N ALA A 117 -7.75 14.30 13.86
CA ALA A 117 -8.12 15.72 13.71
C ALA A 117 -9.65 15.94 13.72
N GLU A 118 -10.41 14.93 13.28
CA GLU A 118 -11.87 14.92 13.30
C GLU A 118 -12.47 14.79 14.72
N ILE A 119 -11.70 14.30 15.69
CA ILE A 119 -12.17 14.13 17.08
C ILE A 119 -11.93 15.43 17.85
N ASP A 120 -13.02 16.06 18.33
CA ASP A 120 -12.96 17.35 19.02
C ASP A 120 -12.54 17.22 20.49
N THR A 121 -11.28 16.82 20.72
CA THR A 121 -10.63 16.81 22.04
C THR A 121 -9.18 17.25 21.93
N ASP A 122 -8.66 17.92 22.96
CA ASP A 122 -7.25 18.35 23.00
C ASP A 122 -6.28 17.17 22.86
N GLN A 123 -6.62 16.02 23.44
CA GLN A 123 -5.80 14.81 23.35
C GLN A 123 -5.73 14.31 21.91
N ALA A 124 -6.87 14.22 21.21
CA ALA A 124 -6.90 13.77 19.82
C ALA A 124 -6.16 14.75 18.91
N LEU A 125 -6.30 16.06 19.12
CA LEU A 125 -5.56 17.07 18.37
C LEU A 125 -4.03 16.91 18.52
N ARG A 126 -3.56 16.58 19.73
CA ARG A 126 -2.12 16.28 19.97
C ARG A 126 -1.67 15.01 19.26
N GLU A 127 -2.50 13.97 19.24
CA GLU A 127 -2.21 12.75 18.47
C GLU A 127 -2.22 13.01 16.96
N ALA A 128 -3.14 13.82 16.45
CA ALA A 128 -3.18 14.23 15.05
C ALA A 128 -1.87 14.93 14.64
N ALA A 129 -1.41 15.88 15.44
CA ALA A 129 -0.15 16.58 15.23
C ALA A 129 1.07 15.67 15.29
N TYR A 130 1.08 14.71 16.23
CA TYR A 130 2.14 13.71 16.30
C TYR A 130 2.20 12.87 15.02
N TRP A 131 1.08 12.31 14.56
CA TRP A 131 1.04 11.50 13.35
C TRP A 131 1.37 12.29 12.08
N ALA A 132 0.93 13.55 11.98
CA ALA A 132 1.33 14.45 10.90
C ALA A 132 2.85 14.65 10.89
N ALA A 133 3.46 14.93 12.04
CA ALA A 133 4.91 15.10 12.16
C ALA A 133 5.69 13.82 11.80
N VAL A 134 5.22 12.64 12.24
CA VAL A 134 5.81 11.35 11.87
C VAL A 134 5.71 11.15 10.35
N TYR A 135 4.56 11.40 9.74
CA TYR A 135 4.35 11.28 8.29
C TYR A 135 5.30 12.20 7.51
N ARG A 136 5.44 13.47 7.92
CA ARG A 136 6.31 14.44 7.24
C ARG A 136 7.79 14.03 7.25
N ARG A 137 8.23 13.32 8.29
CA ARG A 137 9.60 12.75 8.40
C ARG A 137 9.79 11.45 7.62
N ASN A 138 8.71 10.78 7.26
CA ASN A 138 8.76 9.55 6.47
C ASN A 138 9.01 9.86 4.99
N THR A 139 10.23 9.66 4.52
CA THR A 139 10.63 10.02 3.14
C THR A 139 10.21 9.01 2.08
N ARG A 140 9.71 7.82 2.48
CA ARG A 140 9.47 6.68 1.57
C ARG A 140 8.58 7.02 0.38
N GLU A 141 7.46 7.68 0.60
CA GLU A 141 6.52 8.07 -0.46
C GLU A 141 6.80 9.46 -1.02
N ARG A 142 7.27 10.38 -0.17
CA ARG A 142 7.61 11.75 -0.58
C ARG A 142 8.76 11.80 -1.58
N ALA A 143 9.69 10.84 -1.53
CA ALA A 143 10.74 10.69 -2.54
C ALA A 143 10.19 10.47 -3.96
N TYR A 144 8.95 10.00 -4.09
CA TYR A 144 8.25 9.83 -5.36
C TYR A 144 7.22 10.95 -5.64
N GLY A 145 7.21 12.02 -4.84
CA GLY A 145 6.27 13.13 -4.98
C GLY A 145 4.83 12.82 -4.55
N LEU A 146 4.62 11.72 -3.83
CA LEU A 146 3.32 11.37 -3.27
C LEU A 146 3.15 12.07 -1.92
N ASP A 147 2.15 12.94 -1.82
CA ASP A 147 1.67 13.52 -0.55
C ASP A 147 0.25 13.03 -0.29
N ARG A 148 0.05 12.41 0.88
CA ARG A 148 -1.21 11.77 1.28
C ARG A 148 -1.91 12.52 2.40
N LEU A 149 -1.20 13.38 3.12
CA LEU A 149 -1.81 14.21 4.15
C LEU A 149 -2.35 15.47 3.49
N ASP A 150 -3.66 15.67 3.55
CA ASP A 150 -4.29 16.86 3.01
C ASP A 150 -3.74 18.12 3.70
N ASN A 151 -3.31 19.10 2.91
CA ASN A 151 -2.73 20.34 3.44
C ASN A 151 -3.70 21.14 4.30
N GLN A 152 -5.01 21.03 4.05
CA GLN A 152 -6.03 21.66 4.88
C GLN A 152 -6.10 21.00 6.27
N ILE A 153 -6.03 19.66 6.34
CA ILE A 153 -5.99 18.94 7.62
C ILE A 153 -4.79 19.38 8.44
N GLU A 154 -3.61 19.47 7.82
CA GLU A 154 -2.39 19.94 8.50
C GLU A 154 -2.52 21.39 8.98
N ALA A 155 -3.02 22.30 8.13
CA ALA A 155 -3.24 23.69 8.51
C ALA A 155 -4.26 23.83 9.66
N ASP A 156 -5.32 23.01 9.67
CA ASP A 156 -6.33 23.01 10.72
C ASP A 156 -5.77 22.48 12.05
N ILE A 157 -4.90 21.46 12.01
CA ILE A 157 -4.17 20.97 13.19
C ILE A 157 -3.29 22.10 13.74
N GLU A 158 -2.49 22.75 12.89
CA GLU A 158 -1.58 23.82 13.29
C GLU A 158 -2.31 25.04 13.88
N ALA A 159 -3.46 25.40 13.32
CA ALA A 159 -4.26 26.54 13.78
C ALA A 159 -4.91 26.31 15.14
N ARG A 160 -5.25 25.06 15.47
CA ARG A 160 -5.91 24.69 16.74
C ARG A 160 -4.91 24.38 17.86
N LEU A 161 -3.68 23.99 17.53
CA LEU A 161 -2.69 23.54 18.51
C LEU A 161 -1.85 24.69 19.05
N ASP A 162 -1.56 24.69 20.35
CA ASP A 162 -0.64 25.65 20.97
C ASP A 162 0.84 25.32 20.69
N ASP A 163 1.73 26.28 20.97
CA ASP A 163 3.19 26.13 20.77
C ASP A 163 3.73 24.90 21.52
N ALA A 164 3.24 24.66 22.74
CA ALA A 164 3.64 23.54 23.56
C ALA A 164 3.26 22.18 22.92
N GLY A 165 2.03 22.06 22.40
CA GLY A 165 1.59 20.87 21.67
C GLY A 165 2.36 20.63 20.38
N ARG A 166 2.69 21.68 19.62
CA ARG A 166 3.52 21.55 18.42
C ARG A 166 4.92 21.05 18.75
N LEU A 167 5.54 21.59 19.80
CA LEU A 167 6.87 21.15 20.26
C LEU A 167 6.85 19.71 20.78
N ASP A 168 5.84 19.32 21.56
CA ASP A 168 5.68 17.96 22.06
C ASP A 168 5.52 16.94 20.90
N ALA A 169 4.61 17.22 19.97
CA ALA A 169 4.38 16.38 18.80
C ALA A 169 5.66 16.21 17.95
N ALA A 170 6.38 17.30 17.70
CA ALA A 170 7.66 17.27 16.99
C ALA A 170 8.71 16.45 17.73
N GLY A 171 8.86 16.64 19.05
CA GLY A 171 9.81 15.88 19.87
C GLY A 171 9.49 14.38 19.91
N ARG A 172 8.22 14.01 20.05
CA ARG A 172 7.77 12.61 19.98
C ARG A 172 8.06 12.00 18.61
N ALA A 173 7.77 12.72 17.53
CA ALA A 173 8.05 12.25 16.19
C ALA A 173 9.56 12.15 15.91
N ASP A 174 10.44 12.86 16.63
CA ASP A 174 11.90 12.80 16.44
C ASP A 174 12.45 11.52 17.04
N ALA A 175 11.82 11.07 18.12
CA ALA A 175 12.09 9.80 18.77
C ALA A 175 11.40 8.60 18.07
N PHE A 176 10.59 8.83 17.03
CA PHE A 176 9.86 7.76 16.37
C PHE A 176 10.81 6.75 15.72
N THR A 177 10.66 5.49 16.10
CA THR A 177 11.34 4.35 15.50
C THR A 177 10.29 3.33 15.06
N PRO A 178 10.26 2.92 13.78
CA PRO A 178 9.32 1.90 13.33
C PRO A 178 9.41 0.62 14.15
N THR A 179 8.27 0.12 14.59
CA THR A 179 8.16 -1.16 15.30
C THR A 179 7.59 -2.22 14.36
N PRO A 180 8.36 -3.26 13.98
CA PRO A 180 7.88 -4.30 13.09
C PRO A 180 6.59 -4.96 13.60
N LEU A 181 5.69 -5.31 12.68
CA LEU A 181 4.48 -6.04 13.03
C LEU A 181 4.81 -7.41 13.61
N VAL A 182 4.22 -7.71 14.76
CA VAL A 182 4.31 -9.04 15.38
C VAL A 182 3.36 -9.97 14.63
N ARG A 183 3.84 -11.16 14.27
CA ARG A 183 3.00 -12.21 13.71
C ARG A 183 1.97 -12.64 14.75
N GLY A 184 0.69 -12.60 14.39
CA GLY A 184 -0.40 -13.09 15.22
C GLY A 184 -0.78 -14.53 14.92
N ASN A 185 -1.90 -14.94 15.48
CA ASN A 185 -2.39 -16.31 15.38
C ASN A 185 -3.25 -16.48 14.13
N VAL A 186 -2.63 -16.97 13.06
CA VAL A 186 -3.34 -17.34 11.83
C VAL A 186 -4.21 -18.58 12.09
N THR A 187 -5.53 -18.43 11.98
CA THR A 187 -6.47 -19.52 12.17
C THR A 187 -6.62 -20.39 10.90
N PRO A 188 -7.14 -21.64 10.99
CA PRO A 188 -7.38 -22.48 9.82
C PRO A 188 -8.28 -21.84 8.75
N GLU A 189 -9.21 -20.97 9.14
CA GLU A 189 -10.12 -20.24 8.25
C GLU A 189 -9.38 -19.27 7.33
N CYS A 190 -8.19 -18.79 7.74
CA CYS A 190 -7.35 -17.92 6.95
C CYS A 190 -6.54 -18.64 5.87
N ALA A 191 -6.51 -19.98 5.92
CA ALA A 191 -5.66 -20.79 5.05
C ALA A 191 -5.96 -20.65 3.53
N PRO A 192 -7.18 -20.37 3.05
CA PRO A 192 -7.44 -20.08 1.64
C PRO A 192 -6.76 -18.79 1.15
N TYR A 193 -6.66 -17.77 2.01
CA TYR A 193 -6.15 -16.45 1.64
C TYR A 193 -4.63 -16.36 1.65
N ILE A 194 -3.98 -17.17 2.52
CA ILE A 194 -2.53 -17.14 2.71
C ILE A 194 -1.79 -18.08 1.73
N ARG A 195 -2.39 -19.22 1.37
CA ARG A 195 -1.70 -20.27 0.58
C ARG A 195 -1.56 -19.93 -0.92
N SER A 196 -2.38 -19.02 -1.45
CA SER A 196 -2.41 -18.69 -2.88
C SER A 196 -1.10 -18.05 -3.40
N ALA A 197 -0.29 -17.43 -2.54
CA ALA A 197 0.95 -16.77 -2.97
C ALA A 197 2.13 -17.74 -3.24
N ARG A 198 2.16 -18.94 -2.65
CA ARG A 198 3.35 -19.83 -2.65
C ARG A 198 3.27 -21.06 -3.57
N GLY A 199 2.15 -21.28 -4.26
CA GLY A 199 1.74 -22.65 -4.63
C GLY A 199 1.95 -23.17 -6.06
N SER A 200 2.22 -22.38 -7.10
CA SER A 200 2.19 -22.92 -8.48
C SER A 200 3.52 -22.92 -9.24
N GLY A 201 4.59 -22.37 -8.66
CA GLY A 201 5.87 -22.21 -9.36
C GLY A 201 6.90 -23.32 -9.15
N ARG A 202 6.66 -24.28 -8.25
CA ARG A 202 7.58 -25.41 -8.07
C ARG A 202 7.23 -26.48 -9.09
N GLY A 203 7.58 -26.20 -10.34
CA GLY A 203 7.61 -27.17 -11.42
C GLY A 203 8.32 -28.41 -10.92
N ASP A 204 7.55 -29.48 -10.83
CA ASP A 204 8.04 -30.84 -10.69
C ASP A 204 8.96 -31.11 -11.89
N GLY A 205 10.25 -30.87 -11.69
CA GLY A 205 11.31 -31.07 -12.68
C GLY A 205 11.55 -32.53 -13.04
N THR A 206 10.67 -33.47 -12.69
CA THR A 206 10.87 -34.90 -12.93
C THR A 206 10.44 -35.39 -14.32
N GLN A 207 9.97 -34.53 -15.23
CA GLN A 207 9.63 -34.93 -16.61
C GLN A 207 10.59 -34.47 -17.72
N ARG A 208 11.86 -34.14 -17.43
CA ARG A 208 12.91 -34.36 -18.45
C ARG A 208 13.33 -35.83 -18.46
N ARG A 209 12.40 -36.66 -18.95
CA ARG A 209 12.77 -37.92 -19.59
C ARG A 209 13.77 -37.61 -20.70
N ARG A 210 15.00 -38.07 -20.49
CA ARG A 210 15.86 -38.71 -21.49
C ARG A 210 15.11 -38.96 -22.81
N ARG A 211 15.35 -38.15 -23.84
CA ARG A 211 15.28 -38.63 -25.22
C ARG A 211 16.17 -37.78 -26.12
N GLY A 212 17.17 -38.45 -26.70
CA GLY A 212 17.85 -38.04 -27.92
C GLY A 212 19.08 -37.16 -27.72
N GLY A 213 20.26 -37.74 -27.96
CA GLY A 213 21.51 -37.01 -28.08
C GLY A 213 21.53 -36.04 -29.25
N GLY A 214 22.37 -35.03 -29.12
CA GLY A 214 22.64 -34.04 -30.15
C GLY A 214 23.98 -33.39 -29.85
N GLN A 215 25.03 -34.07 -30.28
CA GLN A 215 26.42 -33.65 -30.25
C GLN A 215 26.62 -32.44 -31.18
N GLY A 216 27.28 -31.39 -30.69
CA GLY A 216 27.73 -30.23 -31.47
C GLY A 216 27.80 -29.00 -30.54
N GLY A 217 28.96 -28.53 -30.08
CA GLY A 217 30.16 -28.24 -30.85
C GLY A 217 30.08 -26.77 -31.29
N GLY A 218 30.62 -25.87 -30.48
CA GLY A 218 30.60 -24.44 -30.78
C GLY A 218 31.32 -23.60 -29.73
N ARG A 219 32.65 -23.62 -29.79
CA ARG A 219 33.51 -22.59 -29.17
C ARG A 219 33.23 -21.26 -29.88
N GLY A 220 32.95 -20.22 -29.10
CA GLY A 220 32.87 -18.85 -29.57
C GLY A 220 33.54 -17.95 -28.56
N ASP A 221 34.84 -17.77 -28.73
CA ASP A 221 35.65 -16.77 -28.04
C ASP A 221 35.17 -15.37 -28.50
N GLY A 222 34.49 -14.66 -27.60
CA GLY A 222 33.96 -13.32 -27.82
C GLY A 222 34.71 -12.28 -26.99
N GLN A 223 35.78 -11.78 -27.59
CA GLN A 223 36.71 -10.77 -27.11
C GLN A 223 36.12 -9.35 -27.16
N GLY A 224 36.44 -8.53 -26.15
CA GLY A 224 36.68 -7.09 -26.34
C GLY A 224 35.58 -6.12 -25.88
N GLY A 225 36.01 -5.03 -25.25
CA GLY A 225 35.19 -3.83 -25.06
C GLY A 225 35.46 -3.04 -23.80
N GLY A 226 36.68 -2.57 -23.60
CA GLY A 226 36.97 -1.53 -22.60
C GLY A 226 36.33 -0.21 -22.98
N GLY A 227 35.87 0.55 -21.99
CA GLY A 227 35.34 1.90 -22.17
C GLY A 227 35.44 2.69 -20.87
N ARG A 228 36.58 3.36 -20.69
CA ARG A 228 36.78 4.43 -19.70
C ARG A 228 35.95 5.65 -20.13
N GLY A 229 35.26 6.28 -19.18
CA GLY A 229 34.70 7.63 -19.32
C GLY A 229 35.05 8.46 -18.07
N PRO A 230 35.68 9.64 -18.22
CA PRO A 230 36.12 10.47 -17.10
C PRO A 230 35.13 11.61 -16.77
N GLY A 231 35.23 12.12 -15.53
CA GLY A 231 35.26 13.56 -15.25
C GLY A 231 33.95 14.33 -15.19
N GLY A 232 33.73 15.01 -14.06
CA GLY A 232 32.76 16.09 -13.89
C GLY A 232 32.86 16.62 -12.46
N ASP A 233 33.19 17.89 -12.32
CA ASP A 233 33.70 18.61 -11.13
C ASP A 233 32.83 18.58 -9.86
#